data_AF-A0AA43ABI6-F1
#
_entry.id   AF-A0AA43ABI6-F1
#
_cell.length_a   1.000
_cell.length_b   1.000
_cell.length_c   1.000
_cell.angle_alpha   90.00
_cell.angle_beta   90.00
_cell.angle_gamma   90.00
#
_symmetry.space_group_name_H-M   'P 1'
#
loop_
_entity.id
_entity.type
_entity.pdbx_description
1 polymer ?
#
loop_
_entity_poly.entity_id
_entity_poly.type
_entity_poly.pdbx_seq_one_letter_code
_entity_poly.pdbx_strand_id
1 'polypeptide(L)'
;PDLLHHVLEINARSVIAYLNAQIEAGAQAIMVFDTWGGALSDAAYREFSLEYLRRVIAGLHREWDGHPVPSIVFTKGGGLWLEDIAAIGCNAVGLDWSINIGDARRRVGDKVALQGNLDPAVLFSTPETITRQVDAVLRQYGRGPGHVFNLGHGISQFTPPEHVAALVDAVHTLSRAHH
;
A
#
# COMPACT_ATOMS: atom_id res chain seq x y z
N PRO A 1 15.27 6.18 -24.00
CA PRO A 1 13.87 5.97 -23.55
C PRO A 1 13.30 4.66 -24.11
N ASP A 2 13.42 4.44 -25.43
CA ASP A 2 12.83 3.28 -26.12
C ASP A 2 13.24 1.92 -25.55
N LEU A 3 14.53 1.72 -25.27
CA LEU A 3 15.02 0.48 -24.63
C LEU A 3 14.39 0.27 -23.25
N LEU A 4 14.29 1.34 -22.44
CA LEU A 4 13.66 1.25 -21.12
C LEU A 4 12.17 0.92 -21.25
N HIS A 5 11.45 1.54 -22.18
CA HIS A 5 10.06 1.18 -22.46
C HIS A 5 9.90 -0.28 -22.88
N HIS A 6 10.81 -0.80 -23.69
CA HIS A 6 10.78 -2.20 -24.11
C HIS A 6 10.98 -3.15 -22.91
N VAL A 7 11.95 -2.85 -22.04
CA VAL A 7 12.19 -3.61 -20.81
C VAL A 7 10.97 -3.57 -19.88
N LEU A 8 10.39 -2.39 -19.66
CA LEU A 8 9.23 -2.21 -18.80
C LEU A 8 7.97 -2.88 -19.36
N GLU A 9 7.80 -2.91 -20.69
CA GLU A 9 6.70 -3.62 -21.33
C GLU A 9 6.81 -5.13 -21.13
N ILE A 10 8.01 -5.70 -21.33
CA ILE A 10 8.26 -7.12 -21.05
C ILE A 10 8.01 -7.41 -19.58
N ASN A 11 8.48 -6.54 -18.68
CA ASN A 11 8.29 -6.70 -17.24
C ASN A 11 6.81 -6.65 -16.85
N ALA A 12 6.04 -5.68 -17.36
CA ALA A 12 4.60 -5.57 -17.07
C ALA A 12 3.84 -6.83 -17.51
N ARG A 13 4.11 -7.35 -18.71
CA ARG A 13 3.51 -8.60 -19.20
C ARG A 13 3.88 -9.80 -18.31
N SER A 14 5.14 -9.88 -17.90
CA SER A 14 5.63 -10.93 -17.00
C SER A 14 4.93 -10.88 -15.64
N VAL A 15 4.82 -9.68 -15.05
CA VAL A 15 4.14 -9.45 -13.77
C VAL A 15 2.65 -9.79 -13.86
N ILE A 16 1.96 -9.40 -14.94
CA ILE A 16 0.54 -9.77 -15.15
C ILE A 16 0.38 -11.29 -15.13
N ALA A 17 1.17 -12.01 -15.93
CA ALA A 17 1.09 -13.46 -16.00
C ALA A 17 1.40 -14.11 -14.64
N TYR A 18 2.41 -13.60 -13.94
CA TYR A 18 2.81 -14.11 -12.63
C TYR A 18 1.74 -13.89 -11.55
N LEU A 19 1.15 -12.70 -11.49
CA LEU A 19 0.13 -12.37 -10.49
C LEU A 19 -1.18 -13.10 -10.78
N ASN A 20 -1.60 -13.22 -12.04
CA ASN A 20 -2.77 -14.04 -12.39
C ASN A 20 -2.55 -15.52 -12.06
N ALA A 21 -1.35 -16.06 -12.28
CA ALA A 21 -1.03 -17.43 -11.85
C ALA A 21 -1.11 -17.60 -10.32
N GLN A 22 -0.74 -16.59 -9.53
CA GLN A 22 -0.94 -16.61 -8.08
C GLN A 22 -2.42 -16.60 -7.70
N ILE A 23 -3.23 -15.78 -8.37
CA ILE A 23 -4.69 -15.74 -8.18
C ILE A 23 -5.29 -17.11 -8.49
N GLU A 24 -4.92 -17.70 -9.62
CA GLU A 24 -5.36 -19.03 -10.05
C GLU A 24 -4.95 -20.13 -9.05
N ALA A 25 -3.80 -19.96 -8.41
CA ALA A 25 -3.30 -20.84 -7.35
C ALA A 25 -3.94 -20.58 -5.96
N GLY A 26 -4.82 -19.59 -5.83
CA GLY A 26 -5.59 -19.32 -4.62
C GLY A 26 -5.26 -18.02 -3.89
N ALA A 27 -4.45 -17.12 -4.45
CA ALA A 27 -4.24 -15.80 -3.87
C ALA A 27 -5.55 -14.98 -3.87
N GLN A 28 -5.97 -14.52 -2.69
CA GLN A 28 -7.24 -13.82 -2.49
C GLN A 28 -7.12 -12.29 -2.58
N ALA A 29 -5.89 -11.77 -2.62
CA ALA A 29 -5.58 -10.36 -2.80
C ALA A 29 -4.16 -10.26 -3.37
N ILE A 30 -3.89 -9.20 -4.13
CA ILE A 30 -2.60 -8.97 -4.76
C ILE A 30 -2.07 -7.58 -4.42
N MET A 31 -0.75 -7.47 -4.23
CA MET A 31 -0.07 -6.20 -4.04
C MET A 31 1.09 -6.04 -5.02
N VAL A 32 1.15 -4.88 -5.67
CA VAL A 32 2.28 -4.48 -6.52
C VAL A 32 3.15 -3.50 -5.73
N PHE A 33 4.40 -3.89 -5.52
CA PHE A 33 5.41 -3.08 -4.82
C PHE A 33 6.27 -2.33 -5.84
N ASP A 34 6.10 -1.01 -5.89
CA ASP A 34 6.97 -0.07 -6.58
C ASP A 34 7.87 0.64 -5.56
N THR A 35 8.76 -0.13 -4.94
CA THR A 35 9.62 0.33 -3.84
C THR A 35 10.52 1.51 -4.22
N TRP A 36 10.81 1.67 -5.51
CA TRP A 36 11.78 2.66 -6.02
C TRP A 36 11.17 3.78 -6.86
N GLY A 37 9.87 3.75 -7.15
CA GLY A 37 9.22 4.83 -7.92
C GLY A 37 9.39 6.22 -7.29
N GLY A 38 9.47 6.30 -5.95
CA GLY A 38 9.76 7.54 -5.22
C GLY A 38 11.14 8.16 -5.48
N ALA A 39 12.05 7.45 -6.17
CA ALA A 39 13.35 7.99 -6.58
C ALA A 39 13.30 8.74 -7.92
N LEU A 40 12.19 8.64 -8.66
CA LEU A 40 12.02 9.27 -9.97
C LEU A 40 11.57 10.73 -9.84
N SER A 41 11.87 11.54 -10.86
CA SER A 41 11.22 12.85 -11.02
C SER A 41 9.73 12.65 -11.35
N ASP A 42 8.91 13.68 -11.15
CA ASP A 42 7.46 13.62 -11.44
C ASP A 42 7.15 13.11 -12.86
N ALA A 43 7.82 13.67 -13.88
CA ALA A 43 7.63 13.25 -15.27
C ALA A 43 8.06 11.79 -15.48
N ALA A 44 9.21 11.39 -14.94
CA ALA A 44 9.73 10.04 -15.10
C ALA A 44 8.88 8.99 -14.34
N TYR A 45 8.32 9.35 -13.18
CA TYR A 45 7.41 8.48 -12.44
C TYR A 45 6.17 8.16 -13.28
N ARG A 46 5.55 9.19 -13.86
CA ARG A 46 4.35 9.04 -14.70
C ARG A 46 4.62 8.18 -15.93
N GLU A 47 5.73 8.42 -16.61
CA GLU A 47 6.10 7.76 -17.87
C GLU A 47 6.62 6.33 -17.67
N PHE A 48 7.49 6.11 -16.69
CA PHE A 48 8.25 4.86 -16.55
C PHE A 48 7.82 3.98 -15.37
N SER A 49 6.99 4.46 -14.45
CA SER A 49 6.42 3.63 -13.38
C SER A 49 4.89 3.55 -13.48
N LEU A 50 4.19 4.68 -13.29
CA LEU A 50 2.73 4.71 -13.18
C LEU A 50 2.02 4.14 -14.41
N GLU A 51 2.50 4.46 -15.60
CA GLU A 51 1.94 3.92 -16.85
C GLU A 51 1.99 2.38 -16.88
N TYR A 52 3.07 1.77 -16.37
CA TYR A 52 3.23 0.32 -16.33
C TYR A 52 2.48 -0.31 -15.15
N LEU A 53 2.41 0.37 -14.00
CA LEU A 53 1.52 -0.02 -12.90
C LEU A 53 0.06 -0.08 -13.38
N ARG A 54 -0.39 0.93 -14.13
CA ARG A 54 -1.73 0.97 -14.74
C ARG A 54 -1.98 -0.22 -15.66
N ARG A 55 -1.01 -0.59 -16.50
CA ARG A 55 -1.10 -1.78 -17.37
C ARG A 55 -1.20 -3.07 -16.56
N VAL A 56 -0.37 -3.21 -15.52
CA VAL A 56 -0.40 -4.37 -14.63
C VAL A 56 -1.78 -4.50 -13.98
N ILE A 57 -2.27 -3.45 -13.33
CA ILE A 57 -3.58 -3.45 -12.65
C ILE A 57 -4.73 -3.74 -13.62
N ALA A 58 -4.70 -3.17 -14.83
CA ALA A 58 -5.72 -3.44 -15.84
C ALA A 58 -5.72 -4.90 -16.37
N GLY A 59 -4.59 -5.61 -16.26
CA GLY A 59 -4.43 -6.99 -16.71
C GLY A 59 -4.73 -8.06 -15.64
N LEU A 60 -4.99 -7.66 -14.39
CA LEU A 60 -5.26 -8.62 -13.31
C LEU A 60 -6.69 -9.16 -13.34
N HIS A 61 -6.85 -10.42 -12.94
CA HIS A 61 -8.16 -10.97 -12.58
C HIS A 61 -8.75 -10.16 -11.42
N ARG A 62 -9.94 -9.59 -11.62
CA ARG A 62 -10.67 -8.84 -10.58
C ARG A 62 -11.57 -9.72 -9.71
N GLU A 63 -11.85 -10.92 -10.19
CA GLU A 63 -12.62 -11.96 -9.53
C GLU A 63 -12.03 -13.31 -9.94
N TRP A 64 -11.99 -14.25 -8.99
CA TRP A 64 -11.59 -15.63 -9.24
C TRP A 64 -12.38 -16.55 -8.32
N ASP A 65 -12.85 -17.68 -8.85
CA ASP A 65 -13.67 -18.66 -8.11
C ASP A 65 -14.88 -18.05 -7.37
N GLY A 66 -15.56 -17.09 -8.01
CA GLY A 66 -16.73 -16.40 -7.45
C GLY A 66 -16.44 -15.36 -6.36
N HIS A 67 -15.16 -15.02 -6.13
CA HIS A 67 -14.74 -14.07 -5.11
C HIS A 67 -13.96 -12.89 -5.71
N PRO A 68 -14.26 -11.64 -5.30
CA PRO A 68 -13.45 -10.48 -5.68
C PRO A 68 -12.00 -10.62 -5.23
N VAL A 69 -11.06 -10.23 -6.09
CA VAL A 69 -9.62 -10.24 -5.79
C VAL A 69 -9.12 -8.79 -5.78
N PRO A 70 -9.03 -8.14 -4.60
CA PRO A 70 -8.57 -6.76 -4.52
C PRO A 70 -7.10 -6.64 -4.89
N SER A 71 -6.77 -5.56 -5.60
CA SER A 71 -5.40 -5.16 -5.92
C SER A 71 -4.97 -3.94 -5.11
N ILE A 72 -3.72 -3.94 -4.67
CA ILE A 72 -3.13 -2.88 -3.86
C ILE A 72 -1.87 -2.39 -4.56
N VAL A 73 -1.68 -1.08 -4.64
CA VAL A 73 -0.46 -0.49 -5.22
C VAL A 73 0.26 0.32 -4.18
N PHE A 74 1.55 0.06 -4.03
CA PHE A 74 2.41 0.77 -3.09
C PHE A 74 3.66 1.30 -3.78
N THR A 75 3.72 2.62 -3.98
CA THR A 75 4.95 3.33 -4.31
C THR A 75 5.50 3.97 -3.04
N LYS A 76 6.64 3.49 -2.53
CA LYS A 76 7.31 4.16 -1.40
C LYS A 76 7.82 5.53 -1.82
N GLY A 77 7.56 6.55 -1.03
CA GLY A 77 7.80 7.95 -1.37
C GLY A 77 6.78 8.52 -2.36
N GLY A 78 5.74 7.75 -2.73
CA GLY A 78 4.78 8.11 -3.77
C GLY A 78 3.66 9.07 -3.33
N GLY A 79 3.74 9.65 -2.13
CA GLY A 79 2.68 10.50 -1.57
C GLY A 79 2.33 11.72 -2.42
N LEU A 80 3.24 12.20 -3.27
CA LEU A 80 2.97 13.29 -4.22
C LEU A 80 2.03 12.87 -5.35
N TRP A 81 2.04 11.60 -5.75
CA TRP A 81 1.25 11.06 -6.88
C TRP A 81 0.02 10.28 -6.43
N LEU A 82 -0.40 10.45 -5.18
CA LEU A 82 -1.47 9.67 -4.56
C LEU A 82 -2.76 9.62 -5.40
N GLU A 83 -3.21 10.75 -5.93
CA GLU A 83 -4.42 10.84 -6.75
C GLU A 83 -4.27 10.10 -8.09
N ASP A 84 -3.07 10.15 -8.67
CA ASP A 84 -2.77 9.46 -9.92
C ASP A 84 -2.73 7.94 -9.71
N ILE A 85 -2.10 7.49 -8.62
CA ILE A 85 -2.08 6.07 -8.23
C ILE A 85 -3.52 5.59 -7.96
N ALA A 86 -4.32 6.36 -7.22
CA ALA A 86 -5.72 6.01 -6.94
C ALA A 86 -6.58 5.95 -8.22
N ALA A 87 -6.17 6.61 -9.30
CA ALA A 87 -6.90 6.63 -10.56
C ALA A 87 -6.61 5.44 -11.49
N ILE A 88 -5.59 4.61 -11.21
CA ILE A 88 -5.21 3.51 -12.12
C ILE A 88 -6.11 2.26 -12.00
N GLY A 89 -7.10 2.29 -11.10
CA GLY A 89 -8.11 1.23 -10.95
C GLY A 89 -7.78 0.17 -9.91
N CYS A 90 -6.78 0.39 -9.04
CA CYS A 90 -6.53 -0.46 -7.88
C CYS A 90 -7.62 -0.26 -6.81
N ASN A 91 -7.73 -1.21 -5.88
CA ASN A 91 -8.71 -1.15 -4.79
C ASN A 91 -8.16 -0.40 -3.56
N ALA A 92 -6.85 -0.44 -3.35
CA ALA A 92 -6.19 0.29 -2.28
C ALA A 92 -4.83 0.86 -2.68
N VAL A 93 -4.43 1.92 -1.98
CA VAL A 93 -3.09 2.52 -2.08
C VAL A 93 -2.34 2.34 -0.78
N GLY A 94 -1.16 1.75 -0.86
CA GLY A 94 -0.20 1.68 0.25
C GLY A 94 0.46 3.03 0.49
N LEU A 95 0.67 3.37 1.75
CA LEU A 95 1.27 4.62 2.19
C LEU A 95 2.45 4.33 3.11
N ASP A 96 3.52 5.11 2.96
CA ASP A 96 4.59 5.18 3.96
C ASP A 96 4.39 6.34 4.94
N TRP A 97 5.25 6.44 5.96
CA TRP A 97 5.13 7.40 7.05
C TRP A 97 5.38 8.85 6.65
N SER A 98 5.85 9.13 5.44
CA SER A 98 6.12 10.50 4.98
C SER A 98 4.87 11.31 4.67
N ILE A 99 3.70 10.67 4.56
CA ILE A 99 2.42 11.32 4.32
C ILE A 99 1.51 11.23 5.55
N ASN A 100 0.79 12.30 5.87
CA ASN A 100 -0.27 12.21 6.87
C ASN A 100 -1.46 11.40 6.32
N ILE A 101 -1.87 10.34 7.01
CA ILE A 101 -2.92 9.45 6.50
C ILE A 101 -4.29 10.14 6.41
N GLY A 102 -4.58 11.11 7.26
CA GLY A 102 -5.78 11.94 7.17
C GLY A 102 -5.78 12.83 5.94
N ASP A 103 -4.62 13.37 5.55
CA ASP A 103 -4.46 14.15 4.31
C ASP A 103 -4.62 13.25 3.09
N ALA A 104 -4.01 12.06 3.12
CA ALA A 104 -4.17 11.06 2.08
C ALA A 104 -5.66 10.71 1.89
N ARG A 105 -6.39 10.43 2.99
CA ARG A 105 -7.82 10.14 2.96
C ARG A 105 -8.63 11.27 2.33
N ARG A 106 -8.36 12.53 2.70
CA ARG A 106 -9.07 13.69 2.10
C ARG A 106 -8.80 13.83 0.61
N ARG A 107 -7.57 13.54 0.15
CA ARG A 107 -7.16 13.68 -1.25
C ARG A 107 -7.78 12.63 -2.17
N VAL A 108 -7.86 11.38 -1.72
CA VAL A 108 -8.45 10.29 -2.53
C VAL A 108 -9.96 10.13 -2.34
N GLY A 109 -10.51 10.65 -1.24
CA GLY A 109 -11.92 10.48 -0.88
C GLY A 109 -12.28 9.01 -0.77
N ASP A 110 -13.42 8.63 -1.35
CA ASP A 110 -13.94 7.25 -1.32
C ASP A 110 -13.51 6.40 -2.53
N LYS A 111 -12.53 6.87 -3.32
CA LYS A 111 -12.10 6.18 -4.55
C LYS A 111 -11.39 4.85 -4.29
N VAL A 112 -10.57 4.80 -3.23
CA VAL A 112 -9.72 3.66 -2.87
C VAL A 112 -9.59 3.55 -1.35
N ALA A 113 -9.35 2.33 -0.86
CA ALA A 113 -8.90 2.16 0.51
C ALA A 113 -7.44 2.60 0.67
N LEU A 114 -7.01 2.86 1.91
CA LEU A 114 -5.64 3.20 2.26
C LEU A 114 -5.04 2.12 3.15
N GLN A 115 -3.81 1.71 2.85
CA GLN A 115 -3.05 0.79 3.68
C GLN A 115 -1.82 1.48 4.27
N GLY A 116 -1.60 1.38 5.58
CA GLY A 116 -0.42 1.95 6.24
C GLY A 116 -0.75 2.69 7.56
N ASN A 117 0.12 3.58 8.04
CA ASN A 117 1.39 3.96 7.42
C ASN A 117 2.51 4.19 8.44
N LEU A 118 2.47 3.46 9.55
CA LEU A 118 3.39 3.66 10.68
C LEU A 118 4.86 3.44 10.29
N ASP A 119 5.77 4.28 10.79
CA ASP A 119 7.21 4.09 10.63
C ASP A 119 7.66 2.81 11.36
N PRO A 120 8.29 1.83 10.69
CA PRO A 120 8.77 0.61 11.34
C PRO A 120 9.77 0.88 12.48
N ALA A 121 10.48 2.01 12.48
CA ALA A 121 11.39 2.37 13.56
C ALA A 121 10.69 2.55 14.92
N VAL A 122 9.38 2.81 14.92
CA VAL A 122 8.57 2.88 16.15
C VAL A 122 8.61 1.57 16.93
N LEU A 123 8.79 0.43 16.25
CA LEU A 123 8.86 -0.88 16.90
C LEU A 123 10.15 -1.11 17.69
N PHE A 124 11.12 -0.19 17.63
CA PHE A 124 12.27 -0.18 18.54
C PHE A 124 12.03 0.62 19.83
N SER A 125 10.83 1.22 19.97
CA SER A 125 10.43 1.93 21.18
C SER A 125 9.74 1.00 22.18
N THR A 126 9.22 1.57 23.27
CA THR A 126 8.47 0.81 24.29
C THR A 126 7.05 0.48 23.81
N PRO A 127 6.40 -0.57 24.36
CA PRO A 127 5.01 -0.93 24.05
C PRO A 127 4.02 0.23 24.23
N GLU A 128 4.24 1.10 25.22
CA GLU A 128 3.40 2.28 25.45
C GLU A 128 3.56 3.31 24.33
N THR A 129 4.77 3.47 23.79
CA THR A 129 5.02 4.35 22.65
C THR A 129 4.44 3.78 21.37
N ILE A 130 4.57 2.47 21.13
CA ILE A 130 3.94 1.79 20.00
C ILE A 130 2.43 2.02 20.04
N THR A 131 1.79 1.76 21.18
CA THR A 131 0.35 1.96 21.39
C THR A 131 -0.07 3.42 21.11
N ARG A 132 0.71 4.39 21.60
CA ARG A 132 0.46 5.82 21.35
C ARG A 132 0.56 6.20 19.87
N GLN A 133 1.52 5.64 19.14
CA GLN A 133 1.66 5.89 17.71
C GLN A 133 0.55 5.23 16.90
N VAL A 134 0.09 4.05 17.30
CA VAL A 134 -1.11 3.40 16.73
C VAL A 134 -2.33 4.30 16.92
N ASP A 135 -2.59 4.77 18.14
CA ASP A 135 -3.71 5.70 18.42
C ASP A 135 -3.63 6.93 17.52
N ALA A 136 -2.44 7.51 17.37
CA ALA A 136 -2.25 8.69 16.53
C ALA A 136 -2.63 8.43 15.06
N VAL A 137 -2.17 7.32 14.46
CA VAL A 137 -2.50 6.97 13.06
C VAL A 137 -4.00 6.68 12.90
N LEU A 138 -4.61 5.95 13.83
CA LEU A 138 -6.07 5.67 13.81
C LEU A 138 -6.89 6.95 13.92
N ARG A 139 -6.50 7.88 14.79
CA ARG A 139 -7.16 9.19 14.94
C ARG A 139 -6.96 10.10 13.74
N GLN A 140 -5.80 10.05 13.10
CA GLN A 140 -5.55 10.77 11.85
C GLN A 140 -6.40 10.24 10.70
N TYR A 141 -6.56 8.92 10.58
CA TYR A 141 -7.46 8.33 9.59
C TYR A 141 -8.91 8.72 9.89
N GLY A 142 -9.34 8.58 11.15
CA GLY A 142 -10.67 8.94 11.62
C GLY A 142 -11.66 7.77 11.59
N ARG A 143 -12.96 8.07 11.58
CA ARG A 143 -14.04 7.06 11.60
C ARG A 143 -14.37 6.53 10.21
N GLY A 144 -14.87 5.30 10.13
CA GLY A 144 -15.39 4.69 8.90
C GLY A 144 -14.47 3.64 8.26
N PRO A 145 -14.96 2.95 7.22
CA PRO A 145 -14.22 1.88 6.55
C PRO A 145 -13.12 2.44 5.65
N GLY A 146 -12.30 1.54 5.10
CA GLY A 146 -11.30 1.88 4.07
C GLY A 146 -9.87 2.05 4.59
N HIS A 147 -9.58 1.64 5.82
CA HIS A 147 -8.22 1.60 6.37
C HIS A 147 -7.78 0.17 6.67
N VAL A 148 -6.67 -0.24 6.08
CA VAL A 148 -5.90 -1.42 6.52
C VAL A 148 -4.65 -0.91 7.22
N PHE A 149 -4.60 -1.02 8.55
CA PHE A 149 -3.42 -0.58 9.28
C PHE A 149 -2.21 -1.42 8.87
N ASN A 150 -1.09 -0.76 8.57
CA ASN A 150 0.17 -1.43 8.29
C ASN A 150 1.34 -0.49 8.61
N LEU A 151 2.55 -1.05 8.59
CA LEU A 151 3.77 -0.26 8.53
C LEU A 151 3.93 0.34 7.12
N GLY A 152 4.70 1.41 7.02
CA GLY A 152 5.09 2.03 5.75
C GLY A 152 6.25 1.34 5.03
N HIS A 153 6.82 0.28 5.61
CA HIS A 153 7.86 -0.56 5.04
C HIS A 153 7.95 -1.89 5.80
N GLY A 154 8.74 -2.83 5.29
CA GLY A 154 9.06 -4.07 5.98
C GLY A 154 9.72 -3.85 7.34
N ILE A 155 9.40 -4.74 8.28
CA ILE A 155 9.98 -4.82 9.62
C ILE A 155 11.49 -5.13 9.57
N SER A 156 12.24 -4.65 10.56
CA SER A 156 13.65 -5.01 10.71
C SER A 156 13.80 -6.36 11.40
N GLN A 157 14.81 -7.14 11.00
CA GLN A 157 15.14 -8.42 11.67
C GLN A 157 15.50 -8.26 13.16
N PHE A 158 15.83 -7.05 13.60
CA PHE A 158 16.17 -6.73 14.98
C PHE A 158 14.96 -6.29 15.82
N THR A 159 13.77 -6.19 15.22
CA THR A 159 12.57 -5.80 15.95
C THR A 159 12.13 -6.91 16.92
N PRO A 160 11.92 -6.61 18.21
CA PRO A 160 11.46 -7.60 19.18
C PRO A 160 10.05 -8.13 18.81
N PRO A 161 9.82 -9.45 18.77
CA PRO A 161 8.51 -10.02 18.44
C PRO A 161 7.36 -9.52 19.34
N GLU A 162 7.63 -9.29 20.62
CA GLU A 162 6.67 -8.76 21.59
C GLU A 162 6.20 -7.33 21.25
N HIS A 163 7.03 -6.55 20.56
CA HIS A 163 6.66 -5.21 20.10
C HIS A 163 5.72 -5.29 18.89
N VAL A 164 5.84 -6.33 18.07
CA VAL A 164 4.89 -6.62 16.98
C VAL A 164 3.56 -7.06 17.58
N ALA A 165 3.57 -7.90 18.62
CA ALA A 165 2.35 -8.28 19.34
C ALA A 165 1.65 -7.04 19.93
N ALA A 166 2.40 -6.17 20.61
CA ALA A 166 1.87 -4.92 21.15
C ALA A 166 1.25 -4.01 20.07
N LEU A 167 1.87 -3.93 18.88
CA LEU A 167 1.32 -3.21 17.74
C LEU A 167 -0.05 -3.79 17.31
N VAL A 168 -0.10 -5.10 17.09
CA VAL A 168 -1.31 -5.79 16.62
C VAL A 168 -2.44 -5.66 17.63
N ASP A 169 -2.15 -5.87 18.92
CA ASP A 169 -3.13 -5.73 20.00
C ASP A 169 -3.66 -4.30 20.11
N ALA A 170 -2.78 -3.30 20.00
CA ALA A 170 -3.17 -1.89 20.01
C ALA A 170 -4.10 -1.57 18.83
N VAL A 171 -3.79 -2.04 17.62
CA VAL A 171 -4.64 -1.81 16.44
C VAL A 171 -6.03 -2.40 16.64
N HIS A 172 -6.14 -3.66 17.07
CA HIS A 172 -7.45 -4.31 17.27
C HIS A 172 -8.25 -3.74 18.44
N THR A 173 -7.57 -3.24 19.48
CA THR A 173 -8.23 -2.67 20.66
C THR A 173 -8.74 -1.27 20.38
N LEU A 174 -7.87 -0.40 19.86
CA LEU A 174 -8.16 1.02 19.70
C LEU A 174 -9.04 1.31 18.48
N SER A 175 -8.91 0.55 17.39
CA SER A 175 -9.69 0.79 16.17
C SER A 175 -11.20 0.57 16.36
N ARG A 176 -11.63 -0.19 17.37
CA ARG A 176 -13.06 -0.44 17.65
C ARG A 176 -13.86 0.85 17.92
N ALA A 177 -13.24 1.90 18.44
CA ALA A 177 -13.91 3.18 18.66
C ALA A 177 -14.14 4.00 17.37
N HIS A 178 -13.54 3.55 16.25
CA HIS A 178 -13.61 4.18 14.94
C HIS A 178 -14.62 3.55 13.99
N HIS A 179 -15.27 2.45 14.41
CA HIS A 179 -16.24 1.67 13.66
C HIS A 179 -17.61 1.64 14.33
#